data_AF-A0A431I9E1-F1
#
_entry.id   AF-A0A431I9E1-F1
#
_cell.length_a   1.000
_cell.length_b   1.000
_cell.length_c   1.000
_cell.angle_alpha   90.00
_cell.angle_beta   90.00
_cell.angle_gamma   90.00
#
_symmetry.space_group_name_H-M   'P 1'
#
loop_
_entity.id
_entity.type
_entity.pdbx_description
1 polymer ?
#
loop_
_entity_poly.entity_id
_entity_poly.type
_entity_poly.pdbx_seq_one_letter_code
_entity_poly.pdbx_strand_id
1 'polypeptide(L)'
;MSETDAQFNEWAVVEIMGHKRFAGHVTEQSVGGAGFIRVDVPEISLRAGEVLPAFTKFFGAGSIYSLTPCTEETARKFAASFRAEAFARYELPRLQSFPSYQTDPEAGTISDEDRYADEDPPFQSQF
;
A
#
# COMPACT_ATOMS: atom_id res chain seq x y z
N MET A 1 -28.71 -27.69 -5.09
CA MET A 1 -28.99 -26.31 -4.67
C MET A 1 -27.68 -25.56 -4.79
N SER A 2 -27.49 -24.81 -5.88
CA SER A 2 -26.29 -23.99 -6.07
C SER A 2 -26.49 -22.70 -5.28
N GLU A 3 -25.99 -22.67 -4.06
CA GLU A 3 -25.82 -21.44 -3.31
C GLU A 3 -24.65 -20.71 -3.96
N THR A 4 -24.93 -19.57 -4.59
CA THR A 4 -23.89 -18.69 -5.09
C THR A 4 -23.20 -18.11 -3.87
N ASP A 5 -21.99 -18.59 -3.58
CA ASP A 5 -21.16 -18.14 -2.46
C ASP A 5 -20.85 -16.66 -2.66
N ALA A 6 -21.64 -15.79 -2.04
CA ALA A 6 -21.48 -14.36 -2.15
C ALA A 6 -20.24 -13.97 -1.35
N GLN A 7 -19.20 -13.50 -2.05
CA GLN A 7 -17.95 -13.08 -1.44
C GLN A 7 -18.23 -12.01 -0.37
N PHE A 8 -17.65 -12.17 0.82
CA PHE A 8 -17.86 -11.23 1.91
C PHE A 8 -17.45 -9.82 1.48
N ASN A 9 -18.37 -8.86 1.62
CA ASN A 9 -18.24 -7.49 1.13
C ASN A 9 -19.12 -6.54 1.96
N GLU A 10 -18.65 -6.21 3.17
CA GLU A 10 -19.44 -5.48 4.15
C GLU A 10 -18.58 -4.53 4.99
N TRP A 11 -19.21 -3.52 5.59
CA TRP A 11 -18.56 -2.70 6.62
C TRP A 11 -18.47 -3.46 7.93
N ALA A 12 -17.31 -3.42 8.60
CA ALA A 12 -17.12 -4.16 9.83
C ALA A 12 -16.09 -3.53 10.76
N VAL A 13 -16.17 -3.90 12.04
CA VAL A 13 -15.09 -3.75 13.03
C VAL A 13 -14.34 -5.08 13.13
N VAL A 14 -13.03 -5.03 12.96
CA VAL A 14 -12.14 -6.19 12.93
C VAL A 14 -11.15 -6.09 14.09
N GLU A 15 -11.12 -7.11 14.94
CA GLU A 15 -10.18 -7.23 16.05
C GLU A 15 -9.10 -8.26 15.72
N ILE A 16 -7.85 -7.83 15.80
CA ILE A 16 -6.67 -8.63 15.50
C ILE A 16 -6.07 -9.11 16.81
N MET A 17 -6.17 -10.42 17.04
CA MET A 17 -5.61 -11.12 18.20
C MET A 17 -5.97 -10.49 19.56
N GLY A 18 -7.09 -9.77 19.68
CA GLY A 18 -7.49 -9.12 20.94
C GLY A 18 -6.74 -7.83 21.30
N HIS A 19 -5.79 -7.37 20.47
CA HIS A 19 -4.91 -6.25 20.80
C HIS A 19 -5.12 -5.01 19.91
N LYS A 20 -5.32 -5.22 18.62
CA LYS A 20 -5.50 -4.14 17.64
C LYS A 20 -6.89 -4.20 17.05
N ARG A 21 -7.48 -3.04 16.77
CA ARG A 21 -8.81 -2.94 16.17
C ARG A 21 -8.76 -2.01 14.97
N PHE A 22 -9.43 -2.43 13.90
CA PHE A 22 -9.61 -1.67 12.68
C PHE A 22 -11.10 -1.61 12.37
N ALA A 23 -11.56 -0.54 11.75
CA ALA A 23 -12.93 -0.43 11.29
C ALA A 23 -12.89 0.13 9.87
N GLY A 24 -13.63 -0.49 8.97
CA GLY A 24 -13.52 -0.19 7.55
C GLY A 24 -14.41 -1.08 6.71
N HIS A 25 -14.26 -0.93 5.41
CA HIS A 25 -14.91 -1.78 4.43
C HIS A 25 -14.10 -3.06 4.27
N VAL A 26 -14.74 -4.22 4.40
CA VAL A 26 -14.07 -5.50 4.52
C VAL A 26 -14.46 -6.42 3.37
N THR A 27 -13.44 -6.91 2.67
CA THR A 27 -13.58 -7.85 1.56
C THR A 27 -12.65 -9.04 1.71
N GLU A 28 -12.99 -10.16 1.07
CA GLU A 28 -12.05 -11.26 0.88
C GLU A 28 -11.14 -10.99 -0.33
N GLN A 29 -9.84 -11.25 -0.20
CA GLN A 29 -8.89 -11.10 -1.30
C GLN A 29 -7.86 -12.23 -1.29
N SER A 30 -7.54 -12.79 -2.46
CA SER A 30 -6.45 -13.74 -2.64
C SER A 30 -5.19 -13.03 -3.15
N VAL A 31 -4.04 -13.28 -2.53
CA VAL A 31 -2.74 -12.75 -2.93
C VAL A 31 -1.71 -13.88 -2.85
N GLY A 32 -1.04 -14.18 -3.97
CA GLY A 32 0.00 -15.23 -4.02
C GLY A 32 -0.52 -16.63 -3.67
N GLY A 33 -1.81 -16.92 -3.92
CA GLY A 33 -2.45 -18.19 -3.58
C GLY A 33 -2.92 -18.31 -2.13
N ALA A 34 -2.68 -17.30 -1.29
CA ALA A 34 -3.19 -17.23 0.08
C ALA A 34 -4.41 -16.29 0.18
N GLY A 35 -5.41 -16.68 0.95
CA GLY A 35 -6.59 -15.88 1.24
C GLY A 35 -6.36 -14.91 2.42
N PHE A 36 -6.84 -13.69 2.26
CA PHE A 36 -6.75 -12.61 3.25
C PHE A 36 -8.09 -11.93 3.43
N ILE A 37 -8.32 -11.44 4.64
CA ILE A 37 -9.32 -10.41 4.92
C ILE A 37 -8.67 -9.06 4.65
N ARG A 38 -9.18 -8.36 3.64
CA ARG A 38 -8.80 -7.00 3.30
C ARG A 38 -9.69 -6.05 4.09
N VAL A 39 -9.08 -5.10 4.80
CA VAL A 39 -9.77 -4.03 5.51
C VAL A 39 -9.31 -2.70 4.93
N ASP A 40 -10.22 -2.01 4.26
CA ASP A 40 -10.03 -0.64 3.77
C ASP A 40 -10.53 0.32 4.85
N VAL A 41 -9.59 0.92 5.59
CA VAL A 41 -9.87 1.92 6.63
C VAL A 41 -10.04 3.28 5.94
N PRO A 42 -11.18 3.97 6.12
CA PRO A 42 -11.44 5.23 5.46
C PRO A 42 -10.59 6.36 6.04
N GLU A 43 -10.44 7.44 5.27
CA GLU A 43 -9.88 8.70 5.78
C GLU A 43 -10.75 9.24 6.92
N ILE A 44 -10.11 9.74 7.97
CA ILE A 44 -10.77 10.30 9.14
C ILE A 44 -10.38 11.77 9.30
N SER A 45 -11.37 12.66 9.23
CA SER A 45 -11.21 14.06 9.62
C SER A 45 -11.52 14.24 11.11
N LEU A 46 -10.55 14.74 11.87
CA LEU A 46 -10.68 15.02 13.29
C LEU A 46 -11.06 16.49 13.55
N ARG A 47 -11.62 16.78 14.74
CA ARG A 47 -12.11 18.12 15.12
C ARG A 47 -11.04 19.22 15.09
N ALA A 48 -9.76 18.86 15.16
CA ALA A 48 -8.63 19.79 15.16
C ALA A 48 -8.10 20.13 13.75
N GLY A 49 -8.81 19.71 12.68
CA GLY A 49 -8.34 19.85 11.31
C GLY A 49 -7.27 18.82 10.91
N GLU A 50 -6.88 17.94 11.82
CA GLU A 50 -6.02 16.80 11.54
C GLU A 50 -6.78 15.74 10.71
N VAL A 51 -6.13 15.22 9.68
CA VAL A 51 -6.66 14.18 8.79
C VAL A 51 -5.78 12.94 8.93
N LEU A 52 -6.38 11.82 9.30
CA LEU A 52 -5.72 10.52 9.23
C LEU A 52 -6.00 9.93 7.84
N PRO A 53 -4.97 9.63 7.04
CA PRO A 53 -5.15 9.15 5.67
C PRO A 53 -5.82 7.77 5.64
N ALA A 54 -6.61 7.52 4.60
CA ALA A 54 -7.13 6.19 4.31
C ALA A 54 -5.99 5.19 4.07
N PHE A 55 -6.19 3.94 4.47
CA PHE A 55 -5.22 2.88 4.18
C PHE A 55 -5.89 1.50 4.13
N THR A 56 -5.20 0.56 3.50
CA THR A 56 -5.64 -0.84 3.40
C THR A 56 -4.70 -1.74 4.18
N LYS A 57 -5.26 -2.73 4.88
CA LYS A 57 -4.48 -3.83 5.49
C LYS A 57 -5.07 -5.18 5.10
N PHE A 58 -4.17 -6.13 4.89
CA PHE A 58 -4.49 -7.53 4.68
C PHE A 58 -4.16 -8.32 5.94
N PHE A 59 -5.13 -9.09 6.42
CA PHE A 59 -4.98 -9.94 7.59
C PHE A 59 -5.23 -11.40 7.18
N GLY A 60 -4.35 -12.31 7.62
CA GLY A 60 -4.63 -13.73 7.49
C GLY A 60 -5.82 -14.11 8.39
N ALA A 61 -6.69 -15.01 7.93
CA ALA A 61 -7.89 -15.39 8.67
C ALA A 61 -7.59 -15.85 10.12
N GLY A 62 -6.49 -16.57 10.33
CA GLY A 62 -6.07 -17.02 11.67
C GLY A 62 -5.62 -15.91 12.63
N SER A 63 -5.46 -14.66 12.15
CA SER A 63 -5.13 -13.49 12.99
C SER A 63 -6.36 -12.68 13.41
N ILE A 64 -7.55 -13.02 12.90
CA ILE A 64 -8.80 -12.38 13.27
C ILE A 64 -9.31 -13.01 14.57
N TYR A 65 -9.40 -12.21 15.62
CA TYR A 65 -10.06 -12.62 16.86
C TYR A 65 -11.58 -12.46 16.75
N SER A 66 -12.04 -11.33 16.20
CA SER A 66 -13.45 -11.10 15.92
C SER A 66 -13.64 -10.21 14.70
N LEU A 67 -14.73 -10.45 13.96
CA LEU A 67 -15.19 -9.63 12.85
C LEU A 67 -16.67 -9.34 13.09
N THR A 68 -17.01 -8.08 13.25
CA THR A 68 -18.37 -7.62 13.59
C THR A 68 -18.90 -6.75 12.46
N PRO A 69 -19.75 -7.29 11.55
CA PRO A 69 -20.39 -6.50 10.52
C PRO A 69 -21.27 -5.40 11.14
N CYS A 70 -21.26 -4.23 10.53
CA CYS A 70 -21.99 -3.06 11.00
C CYS A 70 -22.28 -2.11 9.83
N THR A 71 -23.02 -1.03 10.09
CA THR A 71 -23.25 -0.01 9.06
C THR A 71 -21.99 0.81 8.80
N GLU A 72 -21.88 1.40 7.61
CA GLU A 72 -20.81 2.35 7.26
C GLU A 72 -20.66 3.47 8.30
N GLU A 73 -21.78 4.05 8.74
CA GLU A 73 -21.79 5.11 9.75
C GLU A 73 -21.13 4.65 11.05
N THR A 74 -21.41 3.41 11.48
CA THR A 74 -20.85 2.83 12.70
C THR A 74 -19.36 2.56 12.53
N ALA A 75 -18.95 1.95 11.42
CA ALA A 75 -17.55 1.69 11.13
C ALA A 75 -16.72 2.98 11.08
N ARG A 76 -17.21 4.05 10.45
CA ARG A 76 -16.53 5.35 10.40
C ARG A 76 -16.36 5.97 11.78
N LYS A 77 -17.37 5.89 12.65
CA LYS A 77 -17.26 6.35 14.05
C LYS A 77 -16.22 5.56 14.83
N PHE A 78 -16.17 4.24 14.67
CA PHE A 78 -15.15 3.40 15.29
C PHE A 78 -13.75 3.69 14.76
N ALA A 79 -13.59 3.85 13.44
CA ALA A 79 -12.31 4.20 12.82
C ALA A 79 -11.77 5.51 13.41
N ALA A 80 -12.63 6.53 13.55
CA ALA A 80 -12.27 7.79 14.18
C ALA A 80 -11.91 7.66 15.67
N SER A 81 -12.54 6.72 16.39
CA SER A 81 -12.21 6.43 17.79
C SER A 81 -10.90 5.66 17.95
N PHE A 82 -10.62 4.69 17.08
CA PHE A 82 -9.42 3.86 17.16
C PHE A 82 -8.19 4.62 16.74
N ARG A 83 -8.32 5.56 15.79
CA ARG A 83 -7.21 6.33 15.21
C ARG A 83 -6.05 5.41 14.79
N ALA A 84 -6.39 4.26 14.26
CA ALA A 84 -5.41 3.30 13.80
C ALA A 84 -4.61 3.91 12.64
N GLU A 85 -3.30 3.70 12.63
CA GLU A 85 -2.41 4.16 11.57
C GLU A 85 -2.00 3.00 10.66
N ALA A 86 -1.64 3.31 9.41
CA ALA A 86 -1.14 2.33 8.45
C ALA A 86 0.15 1.65 8.93
N PHE A 87 1.05 2.42 9.54
CA PHE A 87 2.34 1.98 10.08
C PHE A 87 2.55 2.71 11.40
N ALA A 88 3.22 2.10 12.37
CA ALA A 88 3.61 2.88 13.55
C ALA A 88 4.62 3.95 13.13
N ARG A 89 4.48 5.17 13.69
CA ARG A 89 5.29 6.36 13.37
C ARG A 89 6.82 6.17 13.44
N TYR A 90 7.30 5.11 14.08
CA TYR A 90 8.71 4.77 14.27
C TYR A 90 9.19 3.58 13.44
N GLU A 91 8.40 3.04 12.51
CA GLU A 91 8.76 1.87 11.69
C GLU A 91 9.77 2.19 10.58
N LEU A 92 9.94 3.47 10.24
CA LEU A 92 10.96 3.92 9.29
C LEU A 92 12.03 4.73 10.03
N PRO A 93 13.33 4.39 9.91
CA PRO A 93 14.39 5.36 10.16
C PRO A 93 14.04 6.62 9.35
N ARG A 94 14.17 7.82 9.93
CA ARG A 94 13.99 9.07 9.18
C ARG A 94 14.75 8.92 7.85
N LEU A 95 14.02 8.80 6.74
CA LEU A 95 14.63 8.86 5.43
C LEU A 95 15.31 10.21 5.37
N GLN A 96 16.64 10.21 5.40
CA GLN A 96 17.39 11.42 5.13
C GLN A 96 16.97 11.83 3.72
N SER A 97 16.42 13.04 3.59
CA SER A 97 16.15 13.63 2.28
C SER A 97 17.48 13.65 1.53
N PHE A 98 17.61 12.82 0.50
CA PHE A 98 18.72 12.98 -0.43
C PHE A 98 18.54 14.34 -1.11
N PRO A 99 19.61 15.14 -1.25
CA PRO A 99 19.52 16.38 -1.99
C PRO A 99 18.95 16.08 -3.38
N SER A 100 17.95 16.86 -3.80
CA SER A 100 17.44 16.79 -5.16
C SER A 100 18.61 16.92 -6.11
N TYR A 101 18.80 15.95 -7.00
CA TYR A 101 19.72 16.12 -8.11
C TYR A 101 19.18 17.28 -8.93
N GLN A 102 19.82 18.45 -8.83
CA GLN A 102 19.59 19.52 -9.78
C GLN A 102 20.11 18.97 -11.11
N THR A 103 19.21 18.73 -12.06
CA THR A 103 19.62 18.51 -13.44
C THR A 103 20.28 19.82 -13.87
N ASP A 104 21.61 19.81 -13.93
CA ASP A 104 22.37 20.93 -14.47
C ASP A 104 21.98 21.06 -15.95
N PRO A 105 21.32 22.15 -16.39
CA PRO A 105 20.90 22.30 -17.77
C PRO A 105 22.06 22.38 -18.76
N GLU A 106 23.31 22.50 -18.27
CA GLU A 106 24.54 22.50 -19.09
C GLU A 106 25.25 21.13 -19.15
N ALA A 107 24.65 20.03 -18.67
CA ALA A 107 25.15 18.70 -18.94
C ALA A 107 25.01 18.42 -20.45
N GLY A 108 26.11 18.70 -21.16
CA GLY A 108 26.18 18.91 -22.60
C GLY A 108 25.36 17.96 -23.44
N THR A 109 24.67 18.54 -24.42
CA THR A 109 24.22 17.85 -25.62
C THR A 109 25.39 17.04 -26.18
N ILE A 110 25.30 15.72 -26.08
CA ILE A 110 26.13 14.83 -26.90
C ILE A 110 25.75 15.17 -28.34
N SER A 111 26.64 15.85 -29.06
CA SER A 111 26.47 16.10 -30.48
C SER A 111 26.49 14.78 -31.22
N ASP A 112 25.59 14.62 -32.21
CA ASP A 112 25.51 13.43 -33.06
C ASP A 112 26.82 13.16 -33.87
N GLU A 113 27.81 14.05 -33.82
CA GLU A 113 29.13 13.88 -34.43
C GLU A 113 30.05 12.88 -33.70
N ASP A 114 29.79 12.52 -32.44
CA ASP A 114 30.60 11.54 -31.71
C ASP A 114 30.16 10.07 -31.95
N ARG A 115 29.16 9.85 -32.81
CA ARG A 115 28.53 8.52 -33.00
C ARG A 115 29.25 7.59 -33.97
N TYR A 116 30.34 8.02 -34.62
CA TYR A 116 31.03 7.24 -35.66
C TYR A 116 32.57 7.28 -35.56
N ALA A 117 33.12 7.21 -34.35
CA ALA A 117 34.56 7.05 -34.16
C ALA A 117 34.88 5.76 -33.40
N ASP A 118 34.44 4.62 -33.93
CA ASP A 118 35.13 3.35 -33.74
C ASP A 118 34.88 2.51 -35.00
N GLU A 119 35.78 2.67 -35.98
CA GLU A 119 35.88 1.75 -37.10
C GLU A 119 36.37 0.40 -36.55
N ASP A 120 35.51 -0.62 -36.56
CA ASP A 120 35.88 -2.01 -36.29
C ASP A 120 37.06 -2.42 -37.19
N PRO A 121 38.22 -2.84 -36.65
CA PRO A 121 39.27 -3.40 -37.48
C PRO A 121 38.84 -4.80 -38.00
N PRO A 122 39.26 -5.18 -39.23
CA PRO A 122 38.74 -6.38 -39.87
C PRO A 122 39.14 -7.65 -39.13
N PHE A 123 38.14 -8.49 -38.88
CA PHE A 123 38.26 -9.82 -38.29
C PHE A 123 39.22 -10.69 -39.12
N GLN A 124 40.43 -10.93 -38.61
CA GLN A 124 41.31 -11.94 -39.19
C GLN A 124 40.87 -13.33 -38.73
N SER A 125 40.20 -14.04 -39.64
CA SER A 125 39.98 -15.48 -39.57
C SER A 125 41.33 -16.21 -39.65
N GLN A 126 41.66 -17.00 -38.63
CA GLN A 126 42.60 -18.10 -38.77
C GLN A 126 41.92 -19.40 -38.39
N PHE A 127 42.13 -20.37 -39.27
CA PHE A 127 41.64 -21.74 -39.32
C PHE A 127 41.96 -22.57 -38.07
#